data_AF-A0A5C7ZUZ4-F1
#
_entry.id   AF-A0A5C7ZUZ4-F1
#
_cell.length_a   1.000
_cell.length_b   1.000
_cell.length_c   1.000
_cell.angle_alpha   90.00
_cell.angle_beta   90.00
_cell.angle_gamma   90.00
#
_symmetry.space_group_name_H-M   'P 1'
#
loop_
_entity.id
_entity.type
_entity.pdbx_description
1 polymer ?
#
loop_
_entity_poly.entity_id
_entity_poly.type
_entity_poly.pdbx_seq_one_letter_code
_entity_poly.pdbx_strand_id
1 'polypeptide(L)'
;MDENHDDGIQSFTTLGFPFHRVVLRGNTIIGYEDPDQPYRAALQGIGCFDGPFIDWVVENNVVIVDHWHGISLYGAQDCVFRNNTVIDPTPDVAPGPAWIMVNDIDGFASSGCVVANNLANTFSLEGTDVYVNNIALSDEALYAQYFVDAPGHDLHLLATSPAVDGADDLYAPPTDIEGNARPVGAHSDVGAYEYLGPLHIDAESGVGAGIYPVPTRERLFFRIGDAGRTALVEVVDQHGCIVLRERHLLSEGLDVRGLMPGIYTVRFGNVTVRFVKE
;
A
#
# COMPACT_ATOMS: atom_id res chain seq x y z
N MET A 1 33.16 -10.82 -0.04
CA MET A 1 32.47 -9.88 0.84
C MET A 1 33.51 -8.85 1.22
N ASP A 2 33.50 -7.71 0.53
CA ASP A 2 34.13 -6.52 1.11
C ASP A 2 33.23 -6.00 2.23
N GLU A 3 33.70 -5.01 2.99
CA GLU A 3 32.94 -4.42 4.10
C GLU A 3 31.80 -3.50 3.61
N ASN A 4 31.50 -3.52 2.31
CA ASN A 4 30.46 -2.67 1.74
C ASN A 4 29.09 -3.24 2.08
N HIS A 5 28.23 -2.39 2.63
CA HIS A 5 26.82 -2.67 2.80
C HIS A 5 26.07 -2.21 1.54
N ASP A 6 25.05 -2.96 1.13
CA ASP A 6 24.19 -2.57 0.02
C ASP A 6 22.96 -1.85 0.59
N ASP A 7 22.73 -0.62 0.14
CA ASP A 7 21.62 0.23 0.54
C ASP A 7 20.75 0.60 -0.68
N GLY A 8 19.43 0.49 -0.56
CA GLY A 8 18.50 0.91 -1.60
C GLY A 8 18.55 2.43 -1.80
N ILE A 9 18.44 3.18 -0.69
CA ILE A 9 18.68 4.62 -0.65
C ILE A 9 19.54 4.94 0.57
N GLN A 10 20.72 5.52 0.34
CA GLN A 10 21.58 6.02 1.39
C GLN A 10 21.86 7.51 1.22
N SER A 11 21.95 8.20 2.36
CA SER A 11 22.49 9.54 2.45
C SER A 11 23.56 9.61 3.52
N PHE A 12 24.60 10.39 3.26
CA PHE A 12 25.73 10.60 4.17
C PHE A 12 26.07 12.09 4.23
N THR A 13 26.27 12.64 5.43
CA THR A 13 26.81 14.01 5.54
C THR A 13 28.34 13.96 5.42
N THR A 14 28.93 14.66 4.45
CA THR A 14 30.38 14.91 4.43
C THR A 14 30.68 16.32 4.92
N LEU A 15 31.74 16.47 5.72
CA LEU A 15 32.28 17.77 6.14
C LEU A 15 31.39 18.62 7.07
N GLY A 16 30.43 18.00 7.77
CA GLY A 16 29.63 18.66 8.81
C GLY A 16 28.51 19.57 8.30
N PHE A 17 28.09 19.42 7.04
CA PHE A 17 26.92 20.12 6.51
C PHE A 17 25.69 19.22 6.54
N PRO A 18 24.64 19.58 7.30
CA PRO A 18 23.40 18.82 7.35
C PRO A 18 22.61 18.92 6.04
N PHE A 19 21.90 17.84 5.69
CA PHE A 19 20.91 17.88 4.61
C PHE A 19 19.55 18.30 5.16
N HIS A 20 18.94 19.28 4.50
CA HIS A 20 17.64 19.81 4.87
C HIS A 20 16.60 19.54 3.79
N ARG A 21 15.34 19.34 4.18
CA ARG A 21 14.18 19.39 3.25
C ARG A 21 14.28 18.40 2.10
N VAL A 22 14.72 17.17 2.40
CA VAL A 22 14.71 16.08 1.43
C VAL A 22 13.40 15.32 1.55
N VAL A 23 12.84 14.95 0.40
CA VAL A 23 11.61 14.16 0.32
C VAL A 23 11.93 12.83 -0.33
N LEU A 24 11.73 11.74 0.41
CA LEU A 24 11.74 10.38 -0.09
C LEU A 24 10.28 9.92 -0.17
N ARG A 25 9.71 9.97 -1.38
CA ARG A 25 8.30 9.69 -1.63
C ARG A 25 8.12 8.66 -2.71
N GLY A 26 7.25 7.68 -2.45
CA GLY A 26 6.73 6.81 -3.51
C GLY A 26 7.78 5.86 -4.09
N ASN A 27 8.81 5.50 -3.32
CA ASN A 27 9.82 4.55 -3.76
C ASN A 27 9.38 3.12 -3.43
N THR A 28 9.66 2.19 -4.32
CA THR A 28 9.55 0.75 -4.07
C THR A 28 10.95 0.14 -4.05
N ILE A 29 11.36 -0.42 -2.91
CA ILE A 29 12.65 -1.06 -2.70
C ILE A 29 12.41 -2.52 -2.33
N ILE A 30 12.96 -3.44 -3.12
CA ILE A 30 12.80 -4.89 -2.95
C ILE A 30 14.20 -5.51 -2.87
N GLY A 31 14.48 -6.23 -1.79
CA GLY A 31 15.77 -6.88 -1.54
C GLY A 31 16.10 -7.95 -2.57
N TYR A 32 15.11 -8.75 -2.96
CA TYR A 32 15.22 -9.77 -3.99
C TYR A 32 13.83 -10.14 -4.54
N GLU A 33 13.76 -10.45 -5.83
CA GLU A 33 12.53 -10.96 -6.47
C GLU A 33 12.50 -12.49 -6.52
N ASP A 34 13.67 -13.12 -6.65
CA ASP A 34 13.84 -14.58 -6.70
C ASP A 34 14.32 -15.09 -5.33
N PRO A 35 13.50 -15.85 -4.59
CA PRO A 35 13.91 -16.41 -3.29
C PRO A 35 15.07 -17.40 -3.41
N ASP A 36 15.28 -17.98 -4.60
CA ASP A 36 16.37 -18.91 -4.91
C ASP A 36 17.60 -18.20 -5.53
N GLN A 37 17.64 -16.87 -5.52
CA GLN A 37 18.75 -16.10 -6.09
C GLN A 37 20.11 -16.54 -5.48
N PRO A 38 21.11 -16.88 -6.32
CA PRO A 38 22.45 -17.19 -5.84
C PRO A 38 23.18 -15.91 -5.42
N TYR A 39 23.95 -15.99 -4.32
CA TYR A 39 24.77 -14.88 -3.79
C TYR A 39 23.95 -13.62 -3.42
N ARG A 40 22.81 -13.82 -2.75
CA ARG A 40 22.02 -12.70 -2.21
C ARG A 40 22.87 -11.83 -1.27
N ALA A 41 22.81 -10.52 -1.51
CA ALA A 41 23.29 -9.51 -0.59
C ALA A 41 22.19 -9.16 0.42
N ALA A 42 22.58 -8.74 1.62
CA ALA A 42 21.64 -8.30 2.64
C ALA A 42 21.36 -6.80 2.44
N LEU A 43 20.40 -6.49 1.57
CA LEU A 43 20.05 -5.11 1.22
C LEU A 43 19.39 -4.40 2.40
N GLN A 44 19.91 -3.24 2.77
CA GLN A 44 19.24 -2.28 3.64
C GLN A 44 18.32 -1.40 2.78
N GLY A 45 17.11 -1.10 3.25
CA GLY A 45 16.13 -0.35 2.47
C GLY A 45 16.51 1.12 2.29
N ILE A 46 16.03 1.98 3.18
CA ILE A 46 16.44 3.38 3.28
C ILE A 46 17.35 3.52 4.50
N GLY A 47 18.66 3.41 4.30
CA GLY A 47 19.68 3.47 5.34
C GLY A 47 20.40 4.82 5.36
N CYS A 48 20.07 5.68 6.31
CA CYS A 48 20.69 7.00 6.48
C CYS A 48 21.33 7.08 7.86
N PHE A 49 22.63 6.73 7.92
CA PHE A 49 23.33 6.52 9.18
C PHE A 49 24.19 7.71 9.62
N ASP A 50 24.52 8.64 8.73
CA ASP A 50 25.48 9.73 9.02
C ASP A 50 24.78 11.10 9.10
N GLY A 51 23.85 11.23 10.04
CA GLY A 51 23.09 12.46 10.28
C GLY A 51 23.93 13.69 10.66
N PRO A 52 23.26 14.84 10.89
CA PRO A 52 21.82 14.95 11.07
C PRO A 52 21.05 15.16 9.77
N PHE A 53 19.82 14.68 9.75
CA PHE A 53 18.85 14.84 8.68
C PHE A 53 17.71 15.72 9.20
N ILE A 54 17.51 16.90 8.61
CA ILE A 54 16.67 17.95 9.20
C ILE A 54 15.49 18.26 8.28
N ASP A 55 14.26 18.20 8.78
CA ASP A 55 13.04 18.52 8.03
C ASP A 55 12.88 17.61 6.79
N TRP A 56 13.13 16.30 6.97
CA TRP A 56 12.93 15.32 5.90
C TRP A 56 11.51 14.78 5.93
N VAL A 57 10.99 14.42 4.76
CA VAL A 57 9.72 13.72 4.61
C VAL A 57 9.96 12.37 3.96
N VAL A 58 9.66 11.30 4.68
CA VAL A 58 9.73 9.91 4.22
C VAL A 58 8.30 9.37 4.18
N GLU A 59 7.70 9.32 2.99
CA GLU A 59 6.29 8.96 2.86
C GLU A 59 5.93 8.08 1.67
N ASN A 60 4.86 7.29 1.80
CA ASN A 60 4.34 6.44 0.73
C ASN A 60 5.42 5.53 0.11
N ASN A 61 6.44 5.13 0.86
CA ASN A 61 7.44 4.19 0.37
C ASN A 61 7.01 2.76 0.69
N VAL A 62 7.31 1.85 -0.22
CA VAL A 62 7.22 0.39 -0.04
C VAL A 62 8.64 -0.15 0.08
N VAL A 63 8.95 -0.78 1.20
CA VAL A 63 10.26 -1.40 1.43
C VAL A 63 10.06 -2.86 1.83
N ILE A 64 10.62 -3.77 1.06
CA ILE A 64 10.56 -5.22 1.27
C ILE A 64 12.00 -5.73 1.37
N VAL A 65 12.50 -5.95 2.58
CA VAL A 65 13.90 -6.37 2.81
C VAL A 65 14.00 -7.36 3.98
N ASP A 66 14.86 -8.37 3.85
CA ASP A 66 15.22 -9.33 4.90
C ASP A 66 16.36 -8.82 5.80
N HIS A 67 16.28 -7.52 6.15
CA HIS A 67 17.25 -6.83 6.98
C HIS A 67 16.52 -5.90 7.97
N TRP A 68 17.10 -5.70 9.15
CA TRP A 68 16.60 -4.77 10.16
C TRP A 68 16.33 -3.36 9.60
N HIS A 69 17.23 -2.83 8.77
CA HIS A 69 17.14 -1.46 8.26
C HIS A 69 16.18 -1.35 7.09
N GLY A 70 14.88 -1.49 7.34
CA GLY A 70 13.83 -1.16 6.36
C GLY A 70 13.85 0.33 6.04
N ILE A 71 13.61 1.18 7.03
CA ILE A 71 13.85 2.62 6.98
C ILE A 71 14.58 3.02 8.26
N SER A 72 15.71 3.71 8.15
CA SER A 72 16.53 4.10 9.30
C SER A 72 17.16 5.46 9.07
N LEU A 73 16.80 6.44 9.91
CA LEU A 73 17.44 7.76 9.93
C LEU A 73 18.06 8.00 11.30
N TYR A 74 19.37 8.24 11.31
CA TYR A 74 20.15 8.52 12.51
C TYR A 74 20.37 10.03 12.62
N GLY A 75 20.11 10.63 13.78
CA GLY A 75 20.13 12.08 14.00
C GLY A 75 19.01 12.81 13.25
N ALA A 76 17.79 12.26 13.25
CA ALA A 76 16.64 12.85 12.57
C ALA A 76 16.02 14.01 13.38
N GLN A 77 15.87 15.18 12.77
CA GLN A 77 15.34 16.38 13.43
C GLN A 77 14.19 16.95 12.62
N ASP A 78 13.03 17.11 13.25
CA ASP A 78 11.80 17.61 12.60
C ASP A 78 11.39 16.78 11.36
N CYS A 79 11.74 15.49 11.33
CA CYS A 79 11.44 14.60 10.21
C CYS A 79 10.05 13.98 10.34
N VAL A 80 9.41 13.71 9.20
CA VAL A 80 8.10 13.07 9.11
C VAL A 80 8.23 11.72 8.41
N PHE A 81 7.82 10.66 9.10
CA PHE A 81 7.69 9.30 8.58
C PHE A 81 6.20 8.97 8.52
N ARG A 82 5.63 8.89 7.32
CA ARG A 82 4.20 8.62 7.21
C ARG A 82 3.77 7.74 6.06
N ASN A 83 2.75 6.93 6.29
CA ASN A 83 2.15 6.10 5.24
C ASN A 83 3.20 5.26 4.48
N ASN A 84 4.25 4.79 5.14
CA ASN A 84 5.17 3.82 4.56
C ASN A 84 4.69 2.39 4.85
N THR A 85 4.92 1.46 3.93
CA THR A 85 4.77 0.02 4.15
C THR A 85 6.15 -0.62 4.15
N VAL A 86 6.59 -1.17 5.28
CA VAL A 86 7.93 -1.73 5.47
C VAL A 86 7.82 -3.16 6.00
N ILE A 87 8.11 -4.15 5.17
CA ILE A 87 8.00 -5.55 5.57
C ILE A 87 9.31 -6.32 5.33
N ASP A 88 9.51 -7.34 6.13
CA ASP A 88 10.50 -8.38 5.97
C ASP A 88 9.79 -9.63 5.44
N PRO A 89 10.21 -10.20 4.30
CA PRO A 89 9.60 -11.41 3.78
C PRO A 89 9.84 -12.64 4.67
N THR A 90 10.79 -12.57 5.61
CA THR A 90 11.16 -13.62 6.56
C THR A 90 11.45 -13.04 7.95
N PRO A 91 10.45 -12.42 8.63
CA PRO A 91 10.68 -11.61 9.83
C PRO A 91 11.24 -12.40 11.04
N ASP A 92 11.11 -13.73 11.02
CA ASP A 92 11.66 -14.63 12.04
C ASP A 92 13.12 -15.04 11.79
N VAL A 93 13.74 -14.58 10.70
CA VAL A 93 15.11 -14.92 10.30
C VAL A 93 16.02 -13.71 10.45
N ALA A 94 17.20 -13.90 11.05
CA ALA A 94 18.20 -12.84 11.18
C ALA A 94 18.91 -12.58 9.82
N PRO A 95 19.21 -11.31 9.48
CA PRO A 95 19.09 -10.12 10.30
C PRO A 95 17.77 -9.35 10.14
N GLY A 96 16.60 -9.92 10.47
CA GLY A 96 15.32 -9.22 10.59
C GLY A 96 14.78 -9.14 12.03
N PRO A 97 13.54 -8.64 12.24
CA PRO A 97 12.63 -8.10 11.23
C PRO A 97 12.92 -6.63 10.88
N ALA A 98 12.45 -6.20 9.70
CA ALA A 98 12.62 -4.84 9.18
C ALA A 98 11.86 -3.78 10.02
N TRP A 99 12.55 -2.71 10.40
CA TRP A 99 11.99 -1.62 11.17
C TRP A 99 11.85 -0.31 10.40
N ILE A 100 10.98 0.55 10.93
CA ILE A 100 11.16 2.00 10.82
C ILE A 100 11.88 2.47 12.07
N MET A 101 13.07 3.06 11.88
CA MET A 101 13.95 3.49 12.95
C MET A 101 14.27 4.98 12.88
N VAL A 102 14.18 5.60 14.05
CA VAL A 102 14.74 6.91 14.35
C VAL A 102 15.68 6.72 15.53
N ASN A 103 16.95 7.04 15.37
CA ASN A 103 17.96 6.81 16.40
C ASN A 103 18.86 8.03 16.55
N ASP A 104 19.40 8.27 17.73
CA ASP A 104 20.47 9.25 17.94
C ASP A 104 21.75 8.83 17.21
N ILE A 105 22.61 9.80 16.94
CA ILE A 105 24.00 9.56 16.55
C ILE A 105 24.91 10.49 17.34
N ASP A 106 26.18 10.10 17.47
CA ASP A 106 27.20 10.90 18.14
C ASP A 106 27.20 12.36 17.67
N GLY A 107 26.86 13.26 18.59
CA GLY A 107 26.79 14.70 18.34
C GLY A 107 25.42 15.23 17.91
N PHE A 108 24.48 14.36 17.53
CA PHE A 108 23.15 14.74 17.03
C PHE A 108 22.05 13.85 17.61
N ALA A 109 21.36 14.35 18.63
CA ALA A 109 20.12 13.74 19.10
C ALA A 109 19.01 13.91 18.06
N SER A 110 18.20 12.87 17.91
CA SER A 110 16.94 12.93 17.18
C SER A 110 15.91 13.70 18.00
N SER A 111 15.06 14.50 17.33
CA SER A 111 14.03 15.30 18.00
C SER A 111 12.94 15.78 17.05
N GLY A 112 11.77 16.14 17.56
CA GLY A 112 10.70 16.79 16.77
C GLY A 112 10.08 15.88 15.70
N CYS A 113 10.36 14.59 15.70
CA CYS A 113 9.93 13.71 14.63
C CYS A 113 8.45 13.34 14.76
N VAL A 114 7.80 13.16 13.61
CA VAL A 114 6.42 12.65 13.49
C VAL A 114 6.49 11.28 12.83
N VAL A 115 5.93 10.27 13.47
CA VAL A 115 5.78 8.91 12.94
C VAL A 115 4.30 8.57 12.93
N ALA A 116 3.67 8.57 11.75
CA ALA A 116 2.22 8.47 11.63
C ALA A 116 1.78 7.52 10.51
N ASN A 117 0.72 6.74 10.72
CA ASN A 117 0.07 5.98 9.65
C ASN A 117 0.99 4.98 8.90
N ASN A 118 2.09 4.53 9.50
CA ASN A 118 2.99 3.56 8.87
C ASN A 118 2.55 2.13 9.20
N LEU A 119 2.78 1.22 8.26
CA LEU A 119 2.62 -0.22 8.40
C LEU A 119 4.00 -0.85 8.34
N ALA A 120 4.56 -1.32 9.46
CA ALA A 120 5.92 -1.88 9.49
C ALA A 120 5.99 -3.15 10.35
N ASN A 121 7.00 -4.02 10.20
CA ASN A 121 7.12 -5.13 11.17
C ASN A 121 7.35 -4.65 12.59
N THR A 122 8.24 -3.66 12.74
CA THR A 122 8.56 -3.09 14.05
C THR A 122 9.03 -1.64 13.95
N PHE A 123 9.11 -0.98 15.11
CA PHE A 123 9.49 0.41 15.25
C PHE A 123 10.55 0.56 16.33
N SER A 124 11.60 1.33 16.07
CA SER A 124 12.63 1.68 17.05
C SER A 124 12.85 3.19 17.02
N LEU A 125 12.24 3.90 17.98
CA LEU A 125 12.01 5.33 17.86
C LEU A 125 12.59 6.10 19.04
N GLU A 126 13.52 6.99 18.73
CA GLU A 126 14.03 8.06 19.59
C GLU A 126 13.55 9.42 19.05
N GLY A 127 13.53 10.46 19.89
CA GLY A 127 13.25 11.83 19.42
C GLY A 127 11.88 12.06 18.74
N THR A 128 10.91 11.19 18.98
CA THR A 128 9.59 11.23 18.33
C THR A 128 8.57 11.97 19.21
N ASP A 129 8.07 13.10 18.72
CA ASP A 129 7.07 13.93 19.41
C ASP A 129 5.63 13.46 19.13
N VAL A 130 5.39 12.89 17.95
CA VAL A 130 4.08 12.36 17.54
C VAL A 130 4.21 10.93 17.06
N TYR A 131 3.47 10.02 17.69
CA TYR A 131 3.31 8.63 17.28
C TYR A 131 1.81 8.28 17.22
N VAL A 132 1.27 8.12 16.01
CA VAL A 132 -0.19 7.96 15.81
C VAL A 132 -0.52 6.98 14.67
N ASN A 133 -1.49 6.11 14.91
CA ASN A 133 -2.06 5.17 13.93
C ASN A 133 -1.04 4.35 13.11
N ASN A 134 0.14 4.07 13.69
CA ASN A 134 1.08 3.10 13.13
C ASN A 134 0.67 1.69 13.52
N ILE A 135 0.82 0.75 12.59
CA ILE A 135 0.52 -0.67 12.78
C ILE A 135 1.81 -1.48 12.70
N ALA A 136 2.07 -2.28 13.72
CA ALA A 136 3.17 -3.23 13.76
C ALA A 136 2.70 -4.62 13.29
N LEU A 137 3.36 -5.16 12.26
CA LEU A 137 3.15 -6.51 11.72
C LEU A 137 4.28 -7.43 12.18
N SER A 138 4.35 -7.73 13.48
CA SER A 138 5.51 -8.42 14.07
C SER A 138 5.65 -9.90 13.69
N ASP A 139 4.72 -10.46 12.92
CA ASP A 139 4.65 -11.88 12.55
C ASP A 139 4.21 -11.99 11.08
N GLU A 140 4.93 -12.79 10.29
CA GLU A 140 4.64 -13.05 8.87
C GLU A 140 3.21 -13.58 8.67
N ALA A 141 2.68 -14.36 9.62
CA ALA A 141 1.34 -14.92 9.55
C ALA A 141 0.23 -13.84 9.54
N LEU A 142 0.54 -12.60 9.95
CA LEU A 142 -0.39 -11.49 9.85
C LEU A 142 -0.53 -11.00 8.40
N TYR A 143 0.45 -11.18 7.52
CA TYR A 143 0.43 -10.61 6.17
C TYR A 143 -0.81 -11.01 5.37
N ALA A 144 -1.27 -12.26 5.50
CA ALA A 144 -2.47 -12.75 4.82
C ALA A 144 -3.78 -12.09 5.29
N GLN A 145 -3.76 -11.32 6.38
CA GLN A 145 -4.89 -10.52 6.86
C GLN A 145 -4.86 -9.09 6.31
N TYR A 146 -3.69 -8.61 5.86
CA TYR A 146 -3.49 -7.24 5.40
C TYR A 146 -3.36 -7.14 3.89
N PHE A 147 -2.64 -8.05 3.25
CA PHE A 147 -2.17 -7.91 1.88
C PHE A 147 -2.78 -8.94 0.93
N VAL A 148 -2.89 -8.57 -0.36
CA VAL A 148 -3.36 -9.46 -1.42
C VAL A 148 -2.42 -10.66 -1.61
N ASP A 149 -1.11 -10.42 -1.74
CA ASP A 149 -0.09 -11.46 -1.89
C ASP A 149 1.31 -10.94 -1.47
N ALA A 150 1.58 -10.92 -0.17
CA ALA A 150 2.88 -10.45 0.33
C ALA A 150 4.09 -11.28 -0.17
N PRO A 151 4.05 -12.62 -0.23
CA PRO A 151 5.13 -13.41 -0.84
C PRO A 151 5.36 -13.10 -2.33
N GLY A 152 4.32 -12.68 -3.05
CA GLY A 152 4.40 -12.18 -4.42
C GLY A 152 4.73 -10.68 -4.55
N HIS A 153 5.06 -10.01 -3.44
CA HIS A 153 5.30 -8.56 -3.34
C HIS A 153 4.09 -7.67 -3.66
N ASP A 154 2.88 -8.22 -3.69
CA ASP A 154 1.64 -7.47 -3.81
C ASP A 154 1.13 -7.05 -2.43
N LEU A 155 1.56 -5.85 -2.01
CA LEU A 155 1.19 -5.25 -0.73
C LEU A 155 -0.06 -4.35 -0.80
N HIS A 156 -0.86 -4.48 -1.86
CA HIS A 156 -2.20 -3.87 -1.84
C HIS A 156 -3.02 -4.45 -0.70
N LEU A 157 -3.87 -3.61 -0.11
CA LEU A 157 -4.66 -4.00 1.04
C LEU A 157 -5.82 -4.92 0.63
N LEU A 158 -6.10 -5.93 1.45
CA LEU A 158 -7.36 -6.67 1.39
C LEU A 158 -8.52 -5.78 1.84
N ALA A 159 -9.73 -6.07 1.33
CA ALA A 159 -10.96 -5.39 1.76
C ALA A 159 -11.22 -5.47 3.27
N THR A 160 -10.75 -6.54 3.89
CA THR A 160 -10.89 -6.82 5.32
C THR A 160 -9.66 -6.42 6.12
N SER A 161 -8.66 -5.80 5.48
CA SER A 161 -7.42 -5.42 6.14
C SER A 161 -7.70 -4.44 7.27
N PRO A 162 -7.16 -4.67 8.48
CA PRO A 162 -7.27 -3.72 9.59
C PRO A 162 -6.63 -2.35 9.30
N ALA A 163 -5.81 -2.24 8.24
CA ALA A 163 -5.23 -0.98 7.82
C ALA A 163 -6.21 -0.07 7.04
N VAL A 164 -7.31 -0.63 6.51
CA VAL A 164 -8.33 0.13 5.77
C VAL A 164 -9.09 1.05 6.72
N ASP A 165 -9.28 2.30 6.32
CA ASP A 165 -9.89 3.38 7.09
C ASP A 165 -9.21 3.61 8.46
N GLY A 166 -7.94 3.20 8.59
CA GLY A 166 -7.22 3.16 9.87
C GLY A 166 -6.32 4.36 10.15
N ALA A 167 -6.06 5.24 9.18
CA ALA A 167 -5.10 6.33 9.34
C ALA A 167 -5.69 7.53 10.07
N ASP A 168 -4.80 8.36 10.61
CA ASP A 168 -5.11 9.73 11.00
C ASP A 168 -4.98 10.65 9.77
N ASP A 169 -6.13 11.13 9.27
CA ASP A 169 -6.22 12.01 8.10
C ASP A 169 -5.46 13.33 8.25
N LEU A 170 -5.20 13.79 9.48
CA LEU A 170 -4.38 14.98 9.72
C LEU A 170 -2.94 14.79 9.22
N TYR A 171 -2.45 13.56 9.30
CA TYR A 171 -1.08 13.22 8.95
C TYR A 171 -0.97 12.54 7.58
N ALA A 172 -2.07 12.09 6.97
CA ALA A 172 -2.04 11.43 5.67
C ALA A 172 -1.66 12.40 4.52
N PRO A 173 -0.81 11.98 3.57
CA PRO A 173 -0.60 12.72 2.33
C PRO A 173 -1.86 12.65 1.43
N PRO A 174 -2.05 13.60 0.49
CA PRO A 174 -3.27 13.67 -0.32
C PRO A 174 -3.43 12.53 -1.33
N THR A 175 -2.35 11.81 -1.63
CA THR A 175 -2.37 10.64 -2.51
C THR A 175 -1.53 9.51 -1.94
N ASP A 176 -1.81 8.28 -2.35
CA ASP A 176 -1.01 7.08 -2.05
C ASP A 176 0.22 6.93 -2.97
N ILE A 177 0.92 5.79 -2.89
CA ILE A 177 2.09 5.50 -3.74
C ILE A 177 1.76 5.42 -5.24
N GLU A 178 0.55 5.02 -5.61
CA GLU A 178 0.10 4.90 -7.01
C GLU A 178 -0.56 6.19 -7.54
N GLY A 179 -0.70 7.19 -6.69
CA GLY A 179 -1.33 8.46 -7.02
C GLY A 179 -2.86 8.47 -6.83
N ASN A 180 -3.42 7.44 -6.19
CA ASN A 180 -4.83 7.42 -5.80
C ASN A 180 -5.09 8.47 -4.73
N ALA A 181 -6.23 9.16 -4.80
CA ALA A 181 -6.59 10.16 -3.81
C ALA A 181 -6.89 9.54 -2.45
N ARG A 182 -6.54 10.23 -1.36
CA ARG A 182 -6.89 9.87 0.02
C ARG A 182 -7.80 10.93 0.66
N PRO A 183 -8.79 10.55 1.49
CA PRO A 183 -9.31 9.19 1.67
C PRO A 183 -10.26 8.78 0.52
N VAL A 184 -10.28 7.49 0.16
CA VAL A 184 -11.37 6.89 -0.64
C VAL A 184 -12.53 6.46 0.25
N GLY A 185 -12.22 5.93 1.44
CA GLY A 185 -13.18 5.45 2.42
C GLY A 185 -13.63 6.54 3.40
N ALA A 186 -13.94 6.12 4.63
CA ALA A 186 -14.24 7.03 5.73
C ALA A 186 -13.00 7.79 6.20
N HIS A 187 -11.84 7.13 6.16
CA HIS A 187 -10.53 7.66 6.53
C HIS A 187 -9.49 7.15 5.53
N SER A 188 -8.31 7.74 5.55
CA SER A 188 -7.19 7.24 4.74
C SER A 188 -6.73 5.90 5.31
N ASP A 189 -6.01 5.12 4.51
CA ASP A 189 -5.49 3.83 4.94
C ASP A 189 -4.09 3.92 5.53
N VAL A 190 -3.79 3.06 6.50
CA VAL A 190 -2.43 2.92 7.05
C VAL A 190 -1.53 2.22 6.04
N GLY A 191 -0.29 2.70 5.90
CA GLY A 191 0.67 2.21 4.91
C GLY A 191 0.62 2.96 3.57
N ALA A 192 1.37 2.45 2.60
CA ALA A 192 1.66 3.13 1.34
C ALA A 192 0.51 3.14 0.32
N TYR A 193 -0.37 2.14 0.38
CA TYR A 193 -1.50 1.97 -0.53
C TYR A 193 -2.81 2.48 0.08
N GLU A 194 -3.68 3.04 -0.75
CA GLU A 194 -5.09 3.28 -0.43
C GLU A 194 -5.94 2.17 -1.07
N TYR A 195 -6.79 1.56 -0.27
CA TYR A 195 -7.75 0.56 -0.71
C TYR A 195 -8.85 1.24 -1.51
N LEU A 196 -8.79 1.09 -2.83
CA LEU A 196 -9.75 1.67 -3.77
C LEU A 196 -11.16 1.06 -3.72
N GLY A 197 -11.40 0.15 -2.78
CA GLY A 197 -12.44 -0.84 -2.95
C GLY A 197 -12.07 -1.83 -4.05
N PRO A 198 -12.89 -2.86 -4.28
CA PRO A 198 -12.83 -3.59 -5.52
C PRO A 198 -13.07 -2.58 -6.66
N LEU A 199 -12.10 -2.44 -7.58
CA LEU A 199 -12.10 -1.45 -8.67
C LEU A 199 -13.51 -1.23 -9.21
N HIS A 200 -14.06 -0.08 -8.87
CA HIS A 200 -15.42 0.27 -9.23
C HIS A 200 -15.36 1.16 -10.46
N ILE A 201 -16.02 0.73 -11.53
CA ILE A 201 -16.32 1.67 -12.61
C ILE A 201 -17.69 2.24 -12.27
N ASP A 202 -17.69 3.50 -11.85
CA ASP A 202 -18.92 4.25 -11.73
C ASP A 202 -19.56 4.43 -13.12
N ALA A 203 -20.87 4.27 -13.16
CA ALA A 203 -21.64 4.60 -14.34
C ALA A 203 -21.56 6.09 -14.64
N GLU A 204 -21.46 6.45 -15.91
CA GLU A 204 -21.52 7.85 -16.39
C GLU A 204 -22.86 8.57 -16.06
N SER A 205 -23.77 7.95 -15.31
CA SER A 205 -25.12 8.43 -15.04
C SER A 205 -25.27 9.30 -13.79
N GLY A 206 -24.21 9.52 -13.00
CA GLY A 206 -24.24 10.39 -11.81
C GLY A 206 -25.07 9.83 -10.64
N VAL A 207 -25.45 8.55 -10.68
CA VAL A 207 -26.30 7.89 -9.66
C VAL A 207 -25.46 6.93 -8.80
N GLY A 208 -24.24 7.26 -8.40
CA GLY A 208 -23.42 6.47 -7.46
C GLY A 208 -23.49 4.95 -7.63
N ALA A 209 -23.62 4.48 -8.88
CA ALA A 209 -23.93 3.11 -9.23
C ALA A 209 -22.75 2.58 -10.02
N GLY A 210 -22.24 1.43 -9.62
CA GLY A 210 -21.02 0.88 -10.19
C GLY A 210 -20.96 -0.62 -10.06
N ILE A 211 -19.93 -1.19 -10.66
CA ILE A 211 -19.66 -2.63 -10.63
C ILE A 211 -18.26 -2.90 -10.16
N TYR A 212 -18.09 -4.02 -9.47
CA TYR A 212 -16.83 -4.37 -8.84
C TYR A 212 -16.71 -5.88 -8.59
N PRO A 213 -15.51 -6.45 -8.50
CA PRO A 213 -14.24 -5.87 -8.93
C PRO A 213 -14.15 -5.77 -10.46
N VAL A 214 -13.31 -4.85 -10.96
CA VAL A 214 -12.92 -4.78 -12.37
C VAL A 214 -11.41 -4.55 -12.49
N PRO A 215 -10.57 -5.51 -12.94
CA PRO A 215 -10.96 -6.75 -13.60
C PRO A 215 -11.60 -7.77 -12.64
N THR A 216 -12.30 -8.76 -13.21
CA THR A 216 -12.83 -9.88 -12.43
C THR A 216 -12.58 -11.20 -13.14
N ARG A 217 -12.43 -12.28 -12.37
CA ARG A 217 -12.33 -13.66 -12.88
C ARG A 217 -13.62 -14.46 -12.70
N GLU A 218 -14.33 -14.21 -11.61
CA GLU A 218 -15.43 -15.09 -11.20
C GLU A 218 -16.77 -14.39 -10.99
N ARG A 219 -16.78 -13.26 -10.29
CA ARG A 219 -18.03 -12.59 -9.90
C ARG A 219 -17.97 -11.10 -10.09
N LEU A 220 -19.09 -10.52 -10.48
CA LEU A 220 -19.32 -9.10 -10.58
C LEU A 220 -20.42 -8.68 -9.61
N PHE A 221 -20.11 -7.80 -8.67
CA PHE A 221 -21.04 -7.21 -7.72
C PHE A 221 -21.45 -5.82 -8.19
N PHE A 222 -22.57 -5.33 -7.66
CA PHE A 222 -23.20 -4.09 -8.08
C PHE A 222 -23.42 -3.20 -6.87
N ARG A 223 -22.86 -1.99 -6.91
CA ARG A 223 -23.22 -0.93 -5.97
C ARG A 223 -24.41 -0.20 -6.56
N ILE A 224 -25.57 -0.27 -5.91
CA ILE A 224 -26.78 0.47 -6.32
C ILE A 224 -27.46 0.98 -5.04
N GLY A 225 -27.97 2.20 -5.05
CA GLY A 225 -28.84 2.69 -3.97
C GLY A 225 -30.10 1.83 -3.79
N ASP A 226 -30.83 2.03 -2.68
CA ASP A 226 -31.94 1.17 -2.20
C ASP A 226 -33.03 0.81 -3.25
N ALA A 227 -33.15 1.57 -4.33
CA ALA A 227 -34.09 1.33 -5.43
C ALA A 227 -33.66 0.24 -6.43
N GLY A 228 -32.45 -0.33 -6.33
CA GLY A 228 -31.81 -1.12 -7.40
C GLY A 228 -32.00 -2.64 -7.39
N ARG A 229 -32.57 -3.25 -6.33
CA ARG A 229 -32.52 -4.71 -6.12
C ARG A 229 -33.34 -5.55 -7.11
N THR A 230 -34.12 -4.93 -8.01
CA THR A 230 -35.02 -5.62 -8.96
C THR A 230 -34.72 -5.34 -10.44
N ALA A 231 -33.54 -4.82 -10.78
CA ALA A 231 -33.17 -4.59 -12.18
C ALA A 231 -32.77 -5.89 -12.91
N LEU A 232 -33.17 -6.00 -14.19
CA LEU A 232 -32.59 -6.98 -15.12
C LEU A 232 -31.12 -6.61 -15.36
N VAL A 233 -30.23 -7.60 -15.33
CA VAL A 233 -28.81 -7.44 -15.64
C VAL A 233 -28.51 -8.13 -16.96
N GLU A 234 -27.85 -7.43 -17.86
CA GLU A 234 -27.39 -7.96 -19.15
C GLU A 234 -25.90 -7.71 -19.32
N VAL A 235 -25.13 -8.74 -19.66
CA VAL A 235 -23.74 -8.60 -20.08
C VAL A 235 -23.69 -8.73 -21.60
N VAL A 236 -23.03 -7.77 -22.23
CA VAL A 236 -22.93 -7.59 -23.67
C VAL A 236 -21.46 -7.64 -24.06
N ASP A 237 -21.14 -8.40 -25.10
CA ASP A 237 -19.78 -8.42 -25.65
C ASP A 237 -19.49 -7.16 -26.50
N GLN A 238 -18.26 -7.06 -27.00
CA GLN A 238 -17.81 -5.97 -27.88
C GLN A 238 -18.56 -5.87 -29.23
N HIS A 239 -19.27 -6.93 -29.65
CA HIS A 239 -20.07 -6.94 -30.87
C HIS A 239 -21.54 -6.55 -30.63
N GLY A 240 -21.91 -6.28 -29.36
CA GLY A 240 -23.28 -5.93 -28.99
C GLY A 240 -24.16 -7.15 -28.71
N CYS A 241 -23.61 -8.37 -28.67
CA CYS A 241 -24.35 -9.58 -28.38
C CYS A 241 -24.51 -9.77 -26.86
N ILE A 242 -25.73 -10.07 -26.41
CA ILE A 242 -25.98 -10.42 -25.01
C ILE A 242 -25.43 -11.83 -24.76
N VAL A 243 -24.42 -11.92 -23.90
CA VAL A 243 -23.73 -13.17 -23.54
C VAL A 243 -24.16 -13.73 -22.19
N LEU A 244 -24.72 -12.88 -21.32
CA LEU A 244 -25.26 -13.30 -20.03
C LEU A 244 -26.46 -12.42 -19.69
N ARG A 245 -27.51 -13.03 -19.12
CA ARG A 245 -28.69 -12.31 -18.64
C ARG A 245 -29.17 -12.92 -17.34
N GLU A 246 -29.31 -12.09 -16.31
CA GLU A 246 -29.79 -12.51 -14.99
C GLU A 246 -30.98 -11.65 -14.56
N ARG A 247 -32.01 -12.29 -14.00
CA ARG A 247 -33.14 -11.60 -13.40
C ARG A 247 -32.92 -11.61 -11.89
N HIS A 248 -32.86 -10.42 -11.31
CA HIS A 248 -32.55 -10.16 -9.89
C HIS A 248 -31.06 -10.07 -9.59
N LEU A 249 -30.69 -8.96 -8.98
CA LEU A 249 -29.36 -8.76 -8.42
C LEU A 249 -29.30 -9.47 -7.07
N LEU A 250 -28.74 -10.66 -7.07
CA LEU A 250 -28.51 -11.43 -5.86
C LEU A 250 -27.39 -10.77 -5.05
N SER A 251 -27.49 -10.82 -3.72
CA SER A 251 -26.41 -10.39 -2.81
C SER A 251 -25.09 -11.13 -3.07
N GLU A 252 -25.15 -12.30 -3.72
CA GLU A 252 -23.99 -13.09 -4.08
C GLU A 252 -23.25 -12.59 -5.34
N GLY A 253 -23.76 -11.56 -6.03
CA GLY A 253 -23.18 -11.05 -7.27
C GLY A 253 -23.48 -11.94 -8.49
N LEU A 254 -23.13 -11.42 -9.67
CA LEU A 254 -23.29 -12.07 -10.97
C LEU A 254 -22.10 -12.98 -11.27
N ASP A 255 -22.35 -14.26 -11.49
CA ASP A 255 -21.31 -15.22 -11.89
C ASP A 255 -20.90 -14.98 -13.34
N VAL A 256 -19.62 -14.66 -13.55
CA VAL A 256 -19.02 -14.41 -14.87
C VAL A 256 -17.93 -15.43 -15.21
N ARG A 257 -17.76 -16.51 -14.44
CA ARG A 257 -16.73 -17.55 -14.69
C ARG A 257 -16.83 -18.16 -16.09
N GLY A 258 -18.03 -18.24 -16.63
CA GLY A 258 -18.29 -18.79 -17.97
C GLY A 258 -17.91 -17.87 -19.13
N LEU A 259 -17.57 -16.60 -18.88
CA LEU A 259 -17.15 -15.67 -19.92
C LEU A 259 -15.67 -15.86 -20.25
N MET A 260 -15.34 -15.82 -21.55
CA MET A 260 -13.94 -15.78 -21.98
C MET A 260 -13.27 -14.47 -21.55
N PRO A 261 -11.95 -14.44 -21.34
CA PRO A 261 -11.22 -13.21 -21.06
C PRO A 261 -11.47 -12.16 -22.14
N GLY A 262 -11.71 -10.91 -21.74
CA GLY A 262 -12.05 -9.83 -22.67
C GLY A 262 -12.82 -8.67 -22.05
N ILE A 263 -13.18 -7.70 -22.88
CA ILE A 263 -13.93 -6.50 -22.46
C ILE A 263 -15.42 -6.73 -22.71
N TYR A 264 -16.22 -6.47 -21.68
CA TYR A 264 -17.67 -6.59 -21.72
C TYR A 264 -18.33 -5.29 -21.25
N THR A 265 -19.60 -5.14 -21.58
CA THR A 265 -20.46 -4.08 -21.06
C THR A 265 -21.59 -4.70 -20.27
N VAL A 266 -21.74 -4.34 -19.01
CA VAL A 266 -22.91 -4.70 -18.20
C VAL A 266 -23.93 -3.57 -18.24
N ARG A 267 -25.20 -3.94 -18.35
CA ARG A 267 -26.34 -3.05 -18.34
C ARG A 267 -27.28 -3.47 -17.22
N PHE A 268 -27.70 -2.52 -16.39
CA PHE A 268 -28.67 -2.77 -15.33
C PHE A 268 -29.49 -1.51 -15.06
N GLY A 269 -30.82 -1.60 -15.17
CA GLY A 269 -31.67 -0.41 -15.16
C GLY A 269 -31.28 0.57 -16.29
N ASN A 270 -31.00 1.83 -15.93
CA ASN A 270 -30.50 2.86 -16.86
C ASN A 270 -28.97 2.98 -16.86
N VAL A 271 -28.28 2.08 -16.16
CA VAL A 271 -26.83 2.11 -15.99
C VAL A 271 -26.17 1.21 -17.03
N THR A 272 -25.08 1.71 -17.62
CA THR A 272 -24.20 0.96 -18.52
C THR A 272 -22.77 1.15 -18.06
N VAL A 273 -22.05 0.05 -17.82
CA VAL A 273 -20.67 0.07 -17.34
C VAL A 273 -19.83 -0.97 -18.07
N ARG A 274 -18.58 -0.67 -18.40
CA ARG A 274 -17.65 -1.63 -19.01
C ARG A 274 -16.86 -2.36 -17.93
N PHE A 275 -16.48 -3.61 -18.17
CA PHE A 275 -15.52 -4.32 -17.32
C PHE A 275 -14.59 -5.22 -18.11
N VAL A 276 -13.46 -5.54 -17.51
CA VAL A 276 -12.48 -6.50 -18.01
C VAL A 276 -12.69 -7.84 -17.29
N LYS A 277 -12.89 -8.91 -18.06
CA LYS A 277 -12.85 -10.30 -17.61
C LYS A 277 -11.44 -10.83 -17.82
N GLU A 278 -10.82 -11.32 -16.76
CA GLU A 278 -9.56 -12.07 -16.82
C GLU A 278 -9.77 -13.57 -16.93
#